data_AF-A0A2A4U604-F1
#
_entry.id   AF-A0A2A4U604-F1
#
_cell.length_a   1.000
_cell.length_b   1.000
_cell.length_c   1.000
_cell.angle_alpha   90.00
_cell.angle_beta   90.00
_cell.angle_gamma   90.00
#
_symmetry.space_group_name_H-M   'P 1'
#
loop_
_entity.id
_entity.type
_entity.pdbx_description
1 polymer ?
#
loop_
_entity_poly.entity_id
_entity_poly.type
_entity_poly.pdbx_seq_one_letter_code
_entity_poly.pdbx_strand_id
1 'polypeptide(L)'
;MFEKLLSYAVNQLYSKKISKFELVYLSSKDSDKSEEILNYILSFEKSVSKELLLEVYRDLSFKHSNGSSKYLSYFNKYKGLFNQVETLTKEDIYLFSYTIKQVSDLNRFNKALELCDMIERRISGSEDDEIILESLIIYYWYANLNFKLHNNLDSILYADKTIQLIQESKKDRTSLIDEEGFKSIQEQMDRIKSSTSVGTPVVHMKKYGRNEKVKVRYSDGKIIESKYKKVKADILAEVCEIIS
;
A
#
# COMPACT_ATOMS: atom_id res chain seq x y z
N MET A 1 14.62 33.54 -29.90
CA MET A 1 15.35 34.15 -28.76
C MET A 1 15.62 33.14 -27.66
N PHE A 2 14.61 32.37 -27.21
CA PHE A 2 14.74 31.30 -26.20
C PHE A 2 15.91 30.32 -26.45
N GLU A 3 15.98 29.68 -27.63
CA GLU A 3 17.05 28.72 -27.96
C GLU A 3 18.47 29.28 -27.83
N LYS A 4 18.66 30.58 -28.14
CA LYS A 4 19.96 31.23 -28.02
C LYS A 4 20.34 31.46 -26.56
N LEU A 5 19.38 31.90 -25.73
CA LEU A 5 19.58 32.07 -24.29
C LEU A 5 19.84 30.73 -23.61
N LEU A 6 19.08 29.71 -23.96
CA LEU A 6 19.26 28.36 -23.45
C LEU A 6 20.63 27.79 -23.85
N SER A 7 21.02 27.95 -25.11
CA SER A 7 22.34 27.54 -25.59
C SER A 7 23.47 28.30 -24.88
N TYR A 8 23.29 29.59 -24.62
CA TYR A 8 24.24 30.38 -23.85
C TYR A 8 24.34 29.88 -22.41
N ALA A 9 23.21 29.66 -21.73
CA ALA A 9 23.18 29.17 -20.36
C ALA A 9 23.89 27.82 -20.23
N VAL A 10 23.56 26.84 -21.08
CA VAL A 10 24.19 25.52 -21.06
C VAL A 10 25.69 25.61 -21.31
N ASN A 11 26.13 26.35 -22.32
CA ASN A 11 27.53 26.35 -22.73
C ASN A 11 28.42 27.27 -21.90
N GLN A 12 27.90 28.42 -21.46
CA GLN A 12 28.69 29.49 -20.85
C GLN A 12 28.47 29.62 -19.34
N LEU A 13 27.24 29.45 -18.86
CA LEU A 13 26.95 29.57 -17.41
C LEU A 13 27.18 28.25 -16.68
N TYR A 14 26.71 27.14 -17.26
CA TYR A 14 26.82 25.81 -16.65
C TYR A 14 27.97 24.98 -17.21
N SER A 15 28.72 25.49 -18.19
CA SER A 15 29.88 24.82 -18.79
C SER A 15 29.60 23.36 -19.19
N LYS A 16 28.41 23.10 -19.74
CA LYS A 16 27.91 21.76 -20.14
C LYS A 16 27.81 20.72 -19.02
N LYS A 17 27.84 21.12 -17.74
CA LYS A 17 27.65 20.20 -16.61
C LYS A 17 26.22 19.66 -16.49
N ILE A 18 25.26 20.37 -17.07
CA ILE A 18 23.84 20.00 -17.11
C ILE A 18 23.40 19.91 -18.57
N SER A 19 22.55 18.93 -18.89
CA SER A 19 21.99 18.83 -20.23
C SER A 19 21.00 19.97 -20.51
N LYS A 20 20.78 20.24 -21.80
CA LYS A 20 19.80 21.23 -22.26
C LYS A 20 18.44 21.00 -21.63
N PHE A 21 17.94 19.76 -21.67
CA PHE A 21 16.57 19.46 -21.24
C PHE A 21 16.43 19.41 -19.72
N GLU A 22 17.46 18.98 -18.99
CA GLU A 22 17.45 19.08 -17.52
C GLU A 22 17.38 20.54 -17.07
N LEU A 23 18.13 21.45 -17.72
CA LEU A 23 18.05 22.87 -17.39
C LEU A 23 16.65 23.46 -17.68
N VAL A 24 16.03 23.04 -18.79
CA VAL A 24 14.66 23.44 -19.13
C VAL A 24 13.65 22.90 -18.10
N TYR A 25 13.82 21.66 -17.66
CA TYR A 25 12.98 21.06 -16.62
C TYR A 25 13.12 21.79 -15.29
N LEU A 26 14.35 22.09 -14.84
CA LEU A 26 14.58 22.89 -13.63
C LEU A 26 13.89 24.26 -13.73
N SER A 27 13.99 24.91 -14.89
CA SER A 27 13.31 26.18 -15.14
C SER A 27 11.78 26.07 -15.06
N SER A 28 11.21 24.88 -15.27
CA SER A 28 9.77 24.65 -15.16
C SER A 28 9.26 24.64 -13.72
N LYS A 29 10.11 24.32 -12.73
CA LYS A 29 9.70 24.20 -11.33
C LYS A 29 9.29 25.55 -10.72
N ASP A 30 9.94 26.62 -11.15
CA ASP A 30 9.72 27.98 -10.62
C ASP A 30 8.93 28.88 -11.58
N SER A 31 8.34 28.33 -12.64
CA SER A 31 7.69 29.11 -13.69
C SER A 31 6.16 28.98 -13.69
N ASP A 32 5.48 30.13 -13.79
CA ASP A 32 4.04 30.19 -14.09
C ASP A 32 3.69 29.52 -15.43
N LYS A 33 4.67 29.37 -16.32
CA LYS A 33 4.56 28.71 -17.64
C LYS A 33 5.04 27.25 -17.63
N SER A 34 5.14 26.66 -16.44
CA SER A 34 5.58 25.29 -16.22
C SER A 34 4.96 24.26 -17.19
N GLU A 35 3.64 24.25 -17.42
CA GLU A 35 3.03 23.29 -18.37
C GLU A 35 3.53 23.47 -19.81
N GLU A 36 3.70 24.72 -20.27
CA GLU A 36 4.22 25.03 -21.60
C GLU A 36 5.67 24.58 -21.76
N ILE A 37 6.47 24.77 -20.71
CA ILE A 37 7.87 24.34 -20.65
C ILE A 37 7.99 22.81 -20.67
N LEU A 38 7.16 22.11 -19.88
CA LEU A 38 7.12 20.65 -19.86
C LEU A 38 6.68 20.09 -21.22
N ASN A 39 5.66 20.69 -21.85
CA ASN A 39 5.23 20.31 -23.20
C ASN A 39 6.29 20.61 -24.27
N TYR A 40 7.11 21.66 -24.10
CA TYR A 40 8.27 21.89 -24.95
C TYR A 40 9.25 20.73 -24.85
N ILE A 41 9.56 20.22 -23.65
CA ILE A 41 10.43 19.04 -23.49
C ILE A 41 9.82 17.82 -24.20
N LEU A 42 8.52 17.58 -24.03
CA LEU A 42 7.81 16.47 -24.69
C LEU A 42 7.84 16.56 -26.22
N SER A 43 7.93 17.75 -26.82
CA SER A 43 8.11 17.90 -28.27
C SER A 43 9.42 17.30 -28.80
N PHE A 44 10.38 17.03 -27.91
CA PHE A 44 11.65 16.38 -28.19
C PHE A 44 11.80 15.00 -27.52
N GLU A 45 10.69 14.30 -27.22
CA GLU A 45 10.67 13.04 -26.44
C GLU A 45 11.76 12.03 -26.85
N LYS A 46 12.05 11.88 -28.15
CA LYS A 46 13.07 10.95 -28.67
C LYS A 46 14.51 11.31 -28.30
N SER A 47 14.76 12.54 -27.89
CA SER A 47 16.08 13.08 -27.57
C SER A 47 16.27 13.33 -26.07
N VAL A 48 15.28 12.96 -25.25
CA VAL A 48 15.27 13.16 -23.81
C VAL A 48 15.48 11.80 -23.12
N SER A 49 16.22 11.79 -22.00
CA SER A 49 16.42 10.58 -21.21
C SER A 49 15.09 10.08 -20.61
N LYS A 50 14.98 8.77 -20.37
CA LYS A 50 13.75 8.19 -19.81
C LYS A 50 13.49 8.68 -18.39
N GLU A 51 14.55 8.90 -17.63
CA GLU A 51 14.55 9.44 -16.29
C GLU A 51 13.92 10.84 -16.29
N LEU A 52 14.34 11.72 -17.21
CA LEU A 52 13.77 13.06 -17.31
C LEU A 52 12.34 13.04 -17.84
N LEU A 53 12.02 12.14 -18.78
CA LEU A 53 10.63 11.97 -19.23
C LEU A 53 9.72 11.48 -18.10
N LEU A 54 10.20 10.58 -17.23
CA LEU A 54 9.47 10.11 -16.06
C LEU A 54 9.09 11.29 -15.16
N GLU A 55 10.06 12.14 -14.84
CA GLU A 55 9.90 13.38 -14.07
C GLU A 55 8.88 14.34 -14.71
N VAL A 56 9.00 14.59 -16.02
CA VAL A 56 8.09 15.46 -16.78
C VAL A 56 6.65 14.94 -16.74
N TYR A 57 6.44 13.65 -17.00
CA TYR A 57 5.10 13.06 -16.97
C TYR A 57 4.54 12.96 -15.55
N ARG A 58 5.38 12.81 -14.51
CA ARG A 58 4.97 12.86 -13.11
C ARG A 58 4.39 14.24 -12.77
N ASP A 59 5.13 15.31 -13.09
CA ASP A 59 4.70 16.70 -12.86
C ASP A 59 3.41 17.05 -13.62
N LEU A 60 3.32 16.66 -14.90
CA LEU A 60 2.11 16.88 -15.70
C LEU A 60 0.91 16.11 -15.14
N SER A 61 1.12 14.91 -14.60
CA SER A 61 0.06 14.15 -13.96
C SER A 61 -0.45 14.87 -12.70
N PHE A 62 0.44 15.37 -11.84
CA PHE A 62 0.03 16.15 -10.67
C PHE A 62 -0.72 17.43 -11.04
N LYS A 63 -0.24 18.19 -12.03
CA LYS A 63 -0.90 19.40 -12.52
C LYS A 63 -2.33 19.16 -13.00
N HIS A 64 -2.58 18.00 -13.60
CA HIS A 64 -3.89 17.64 -14.17
C HIS A 64 -4.74 16.76 -13.23
N SER A 65 -4.30 16.54 -11.98
CA SER A 65 -4.95 15.62 -11.03
C SER A 65 -6.42 15.95 -10.75
N ASN A 66 -6.87 17.20 -10.88
CA ASN A 66 -8.26 17.65 -10.62
C ASN A 66 -9.34 17.12 -11.59
N GLY A 67 -9.25 15.88 -12.08
CA GLY A 67 -10.26 15.24 -12.92
C GLY A 67 -10.17 15.57 -14.41
N SER A 68 -9.06 16.17 -14.86
CA SER A 68 -8.81 16.43 -16.28
C SER A 68 -8.66 15.11 -17.04
N SER A 69 -9.24 15.01 -18.24
CA SER A 69 -9.03 13.86 -19.14
C SER A 69 -7.54 13.67 -19.49
N LYS A 70 -6.74 14.74 -19.39
CA LYS A 70 -5.28 14.68 -19.60
C LYS A 70 -4.56 13.89 -18.51
N TYR A 71 -5.09 13.84 -17.28
CA TYR A 71 -4.47 13.13 -16.16
C TYR A 71 -4.16 11.68 -16.52
N LEU A 72 -5.18 10.93 -16.96
CA LEU A 72 -5.02 9.51 -17.32
C LEU A 72 -4.05 9.32 -18.49
N SER A 73 -4.02 10.27 -19.43
CA SER A 73 -3.07 10.23 -20.56
C SER A 73 -1.63 10.34 -20.06
N TYR A 74 -1.34 11.35 -19.22
CA TYR A 74 0.01 11.54 -18.67
C TYR A 74 0.40 10.43 -17.71
N PHE A 75 -0.52 10.00 -16.83
CA PHE A 75 -0.25 8.92 -15.89
C PHE A 75 0.06 7.60 -16.61
N ASN A 76 -0.64 7.26 -17.70
CA ASN A 76 -0.34 6.04 -18.46
C ASN A 76 1.04 6.09 -19.13
N LYS A 77 1.46 7.27 -19.61
CA LYS A 77 2.82 7.48 -20.14
C LYS A 77 3.87 7.35 -19.05
N TYR A 78 3.66 8.02 -17.91
CA TYR A 78 4.47 7.90 -16.70
C TYR A 78 4.61 6.43 -16.29
N LYS A 79 3.50 5.69 -16.14
CA LYS A 79 3.48 4.28 -15.75
C LYS A 79 4.29 3.39 -16.70
N GLY A 80 4.24 3.69 -18.01
CA GLY A 80 5.01 2.98 -19.02
C GLY A 80 6.52 3.17 -18.87
N LEU A 81 6.95 4.38 -18.47
CA LEU A 81 8.35 4.70 -18.17
C LEU A 81 8.79 4.23 -16.79
N PHE A 82 7.88 4.24 -15.81
CA PHE A 82 8.16 3.87 -14.43
C PHE A 82 8.82 2.49 -14.38
N ASN A 83 8.28 1.50 -15.10
CA ASN A 83 8.83 0.15 -15.16
C ASN A 83 10.23 0.03 -15.80
N GLN A 84 10.75 1.10 -16.41
CA GLN A 84 12.01 1.09 -17.17
C GLN A 84 13.15 1.86 -16.49
N VAL A 85 12.83 2.66 -15.48
CA VAL A 85 13.78 3.44 -14.66
C VAL A 85 13.83 2.80 -13.30
N GLU A 86 14.92 2.77 -12.54
CA GLU A 86 14.96 2.11 -11.21
C GLU A 86 14.56 3.02 -10.05
N THR A 87 14.70 4.33 -10.22
CA THR A 87 14.47 5.29 -9.14
C THR A 87 13.02 5.26 -8.64
N LEU A 88 12.88 5.38 -7.32
CA LEU A 88 11.62 5.51 -6.61
C LEU A 88 11.71 6.76 -5.74
N THR A 89 10.69 7.60 -5.82
CA THR A 89 10.57 8.86 -5.07
C THR A 89 9.24 8.87 -4.30
N LYS A 90 9.11 9.73 -3.29
CA LYS A 90 7.83 9.89 -2.56
C LYS A 90 6.73 10.42 -3.47
N GLU A 91 7.07 11.23 -4.45
CA GLU A 91 6.12 11.73 -5.44
C GLU A 91 5.55 10.58 -6.30
N ASP A 92 6.31 9.50 -6.54
CA ASP A 92 5.78 8.29 -7.16
C ASP A 92 4.72 7.63 -6.26
N ILE A 93 5.00 7.50 -4.96
CA ILE A 93 4.06 6.94 -3.98
C ILE A 93 2.75 7.73 -3.98
N TYR A 94 2.83 9.06 -4.01
CA TYR A 94 1.63 9.92 -4.01
C TYR A 94 0.85 9.82 -5.31
N LEU A 95 1.55 9.75 -6.44
CA LEU A 95 0.88 9.62 -7.73
C LEU A 95 0.16 8.27 -7.86
N PHE A 96 0.80 7.20 -7.38
CA PHE A 96 0.18 5.87 -7.33
C PHE A 96 -1.01 5.85 -6.36
N SER A 97 -0.86 6.35 -5.13
CA SER A 97 -1.95 6.35 -4.14
C SER A 97 -3.16 7.14 -4.63
N TYR A 98 -2.92 8.27 -5.30
CA TYR A 98 -3.96 9.08 -5.93
C TYR A 98 -4.68 8.30 -7.05
N THR A 99 -3.92 7.63 -7.93
CA THR A 99 -4.49 6.82 -9.01
C THR A 99 -5.28 5.63 -8.46
N ILE A 100 -4.73 4.93 -7.46
CA ILE A 100 -5.37 3.79 -6.80
C ILE A 100 -6.71 4.21 -6.24
N LYS A 101 -6.77 5.35 -5.54
CA LYS A 101 -8.03 5.93 -5.05
C LYS A 101 -9.02 6.18 -6.19
N GLN A 102 -8.62 6.88 -7.25
CA GLN A 102 -9.52 7.17 -8.38
C GLN A 102 -10.07 5.90 -9.03
N VAL A 103 -9.22 4.88 -9.23
CA VAL A 103 -9.60 3.61 -9.85
C VAL A 103 -10.51 2.79 -8.92
N SER A 104 -10.24 2.84 -7.61
CA SER A 104 -11.07 2.22 -6.56
C SER A 104 -12.45 2.87 -6.47
N ASP A 105 -12.54 4.19 -6.52
CA ASP A 105 -13.81 4.94 -6.53
C ASP A 105 -14.69 4.58 -7.74
N LEU A 106 -14.08 4.11 -8.84
CA LEU A 106 -14.76 3.59 -10.02
C LEU A 106 -15.09 2.08 -9.94
N ASN A 107 -14.94 1.46 -8.77
CA ASN A 107 -15.13 0.02 -8.50
C ASN A 107 -14.24 -0.90 -9.36
N ARG A 108 -13.10 -0.41 -9.84
CA ARG A 108 -12.16 -1.20 -10.65
C ARG A 108 -11.07 -1.82 -9.78
N PHE A 109 -11.48 -2.59 -8.76
CA PHE A 109 -10.61 -3.06 -7.68
C PHE A 109 -9.40 -3.87 -8.16
N ASN A 110 -9.57 -4.75 -9.14
CA ASN A 110 -8.44 -5.53 -9.71
C ASN A 110 -7.38 -4.62 -10.34
N LYS A 111 -7.77 -3.57 -11.05
CA LYS A 111 -6.83 -2.59 -11.62
C LYS A 111 -6.15 -1.75 -10.54
N ALA A 112 -6.85 -1.46 -9.45
CA ALA A 112 -6.26 -0.77 -8.32
C ALA A 112 -5.21 -1.67 -7.63
N LEU A 113 -5.48 -2.97 -7.47
CA LEU A 113 -4.50 -3.94 -6.97
C LEU A 113 -3.28 -4.07 -7.90
N GLU A 114 -3.46 -4.13 -9.23
CA GLU A 114 -2.34 -4.15 -10.17
C GLU A 114 -1.41 -2.93 -10.01
N LEU A 115 -1.96 -1.76 -9.67
CA LEU A 115 -1.17 -0.57 -9.38
C LEU A 115 -0.44 -0.69 -8.04
N CYS A 116 -1.10 -1.24 -7.01
CA CYS A 116 -0.45 -1.54 -5.74
C CYS A 116 0.72 -2.52 -5.93
N ASP A 117 0.54 -3.61 -6.69
CA ASP A 117 1.58 -4.60 -7.01
C ASP A 117 2.78 -4.00 -7.75
N MET A 118 2.51 -3.01 -8.59
CA MET A 118 3.55 -2.36 -9.38
C MET A 118 4.48 -1.53 -8.52
N ILE A 119 3.93 -0.73 -7.60
CA ILE A 119 4.74 0.11 -6.73
C ILE A 119 5.31 -0.68 -5.55
N GLU A 120 4.60 -1.67 -5.01
CA GLU A 120 5.08 -2.50 -3.89
C GLU A 120 6.37 -3.23 -4.23
N ARG A 121 6.48 -3.77 -5.45
CA ARG A 121 7.72 -4.41 -5.94
C ARG A 121 8.94 -3.50 -5.90
N ARG A 122 8.73 -2.18 -5.93
CA ARG A 122 9.81 -1.19 -5.80
C ARG A 122 10.10 -0.82 -4.37
N ILE A 123 9.04 -0.63 -3.58
CA ILE A 123 9.15 -0.32 -2.16
C ILE A 123 9.89 -1.45 -1.43
N SER A 124 9.56 -2.71 -1.73
CA SER A 124 10.17 -3.89 -1.10
C SER A 124 11.68 -4.03 -1.35
N GLY A 125 12.23 -3.33 -2.36
CA GLY A 125 13.66 -3.28 -2.64
C GLY A 125 14.36 -2.02 -2.14
N SER A 126 13.64 -1.12 -1.46
CA SER A 126 14.19 0.15 -0.96
C SER A 126 14.71 -0.01 0.46
N GLU A 127 15.89 0.57 0.73
CA GLU A 127 16.46 0.72 2.08
C GLU A 127 16.22 2.15 2.64
N ASP A 128 15.46 2.97 1.92
CA ASP A 128 15.19 4.36 2.31
C ASP A 128 14.00 4.42 3.28
N ASP A 129 14.29 4.76 4.54
CA ASP A 129 13.31 4.88 5.62
C ASP A 129 12.18 5.88 5.29
N GLU A 130 12.47 6.97 4.55
CA GLU A 130 11.44 7.94 4.13
C GLU A 130 10.49 7.28 3.13
N ILE A 131 11.01 6.58 2.13
CA ILE A 131 10.20 5.85 1.14
C ILE A 131 9.36 4.76 1.81
N ILE A 132 9.96 4.02 2.75
CA ILE A 132 9.26 2.97 3.52
C ILE A 132 8.13 3.59 4.33
N LEU A 133 8.36 4.70 5.03
CA LEU A 133 7.32 5.38 5.81
C LEU A 133 6.21 5.92 4.90
N GLU A 134 6.55 6.59 3.81
CA GLU A 134 5.58 7.13 2.85
C GLU A 134 4.75 6.02 2.18
N SER A 135 5.29 4.81 2.06
CA SER A 135 4.59 3.65 1.49
C SER A 135 3.39 3.15 2.32
N LEU A 136 3.25 3.61 3.57
CA LEU A 136 2.12 3.29 4.44
C LEU A 136 0.77 3.46 3.74
N ILE A 137 0.58 4.52 2.95
CA ILE A 137 -0.67 4.76 2.23
C ILE A 137 -0.95 3.68 1.17
N ILE A 138 0.09 3.11 0.56
CA ILE A 138 -0.05 2.02 -0.42
C ILE A 138 -0.52 0.76 0.29
N TYR A 139 0.10 0.41 1.43
CA TYR A 139 -0.30 -0.78 2.19
C TYR A 139 -1.71 -0.66 2.77
N TYR A 140 -2.11 0.54 3.21
CA TYR A 140 -3.48 0.85 3.58
C TYR A 140 -4.47 0.55 2.44
N TRP A 141 -4.17 1.00 1.22
CA TRP A 141 -5.00 0.69 0.05
C TRP A 141 -5.00 -0.80 -0.27
N TYR A 142 -3.85 -1.44 -0.19
CA TYR A 142 -3.67 -2.87 -0.41
C TYR A 142 -4.59 -3.70 0.50
N ALA A 143 -4.61 -3.39 1.80
CA ALA A 143 -5.46 -4.05 2.78
C ALA A 143 -6.96 -3.85 2.48
N ASN A 144 -7.38 -2.60 2.22
CA ASN A 144 -8.77 -2.28 1.91
C ASN A 144 -9.27 -2.96 0.63
N LEU A 145 -8.48 -2.94 -0.43
CA LEU A 145 -8.86 -3.54 -1.72
C LEU A 145 -9.01 -5.06 -1.60
N ASN A 146 -8.09 -5.72 -0.91
CA ASN A 146 -8.20 -7.16 -0.64
C ASN A 146 -9.39 -7.50 0.25
N PHE A 147 -9.67 -6.68 1.27
CA PHE A 147 -10.85 -6.84 2.11
C PHE A 147 -12.15 -6.73 1.28
N LYS A 148 -12.22 -5.77 0.34
CA LYS A 148 -13.35 -5.60 -0.59
C LYS A 148 -13.52 -6.78 -1.54
N LEU A 149 -12.44 -7.45 -1.90
CA LEU A 149 -12.44 -8.63 -2.77
C LEU A 149 -12.55 -9.95 -2.00
N HIS A 150 -12.73 -9.91 -0.67
CA HIS A 150 -12.78 -11.07 0.21
C HIS A 150 -11.49 -11.91 0.23
N ASN A 151 -10.35 -11.30 -0.13
CA ASN A 151 -9.01 -11.87 0.00
C ASN A 151 -8.51 -11.67 1.43
N ASN A 152 -9.06 -12.48 2.33
CA ASN A 152 -8.88 -12.35 3.77
C ASN A 152 -7.42 -12.38 4.23
N LEU A 153 -6.62 -13.32 3.71
CA LEU A 153 -5.21 -13.48 4.10
C LEU A 153 -4.38 -12.24 3.78
N ASP A 154 -4.46 -11.76 2.54
CA ASP A 154 -3.73 -10.57 2.12
C ASP A 154 -4.25 -9.31 2.84
N SER A 155 -5.57 -9.21 3.06
CA SER A 155 -6.13 -8.07 3.80
C SER A 155 -5.56 -7.96 5.22
N ILE A 156 -5.38 -9.08 5.93
CA ILE A 156 -4.75 -9.12 7.26
C ILE A 156 -3.26 -8.81 7.15
N LEU A 157 -2.54 -9.44 6.23
CA LEU A 157 -1.10 -9.24 6.03
C LEU A 157 -0.76 -7.75 5.85
N TYR A 158 -1.47 -7.07 4.95
CA TYR A 158 -1.21 -5.66 4.67
C TYR A 158 -1.76 -4.73 5.75
N ALA A 159 -2.81 -5.12 6.48
CA ALA A 159 -3.25 -4.41 7.68
C ALA A 159 -2.17 -4.44 8.78
N ASP A 160 -1.55 -5.60 9.02
CA ASP A 160 -0.46 -5.74 9.97
C ASP A 160 0.77 -4.92 9.57
N LYS A 161 1.19 -4.98 8.30
CA LYS A 161 2.27 -4.12 7.77
C LYS A 161 1.98 -2.63 8.01
N THR A 162 0.76 -2.18 7.72
CA THR A 162 0.35 -0.79 7.89
C THR A 162 0.44 -0.36 9.37
N ILE A 163 -0.08 -1.19 10.28
CA ILE A 163 -0.03 -0.91 11.72
C ILE A 163 1.42 -0.89 12.24
N GLN A 164 2.25 -1.83 11.78
CA GLN A 164 3.66 -1.90 12.16
C GLN A 164 4.40 -0.61 11.79
N LEU A 165 4.21 -0.11 10.56
CA LEU A 165 4.84 1.14 10.12
C LEU A 165 4.41 2.34 10.98
N ILE A 166 3.12 2.45 11.34
CA ILE A 166 2.60 3.50 12.23
C ILE A 166 3.27 3.43 13.62
N GLN A 167 3.50 2.22 14.13
CA GLN A 167 4.10 2.02 15.46
C GLN A 167 5.61 2.31 15.46
N GLU A 168 6.29 2.02 14.36
CA GLU A 168 7.72 2.26 14.18
C GLU A 168 8.03 3.74 13.93
N SER A 169 7.11 4.48 13.30
CA SER A 169 7.24 5.90 12.97
C SER A 169 7.11 6.86 14.16
N LYS A 170 7.59 6.47 15.36
CA LYS A 170 7.34 7.00 16.73
C LYS A 170 7.27 8.53 16.97
N LYS A 171 7.49 9.38 15.96
CA LYS A 171 7.23 10.83 15.87
C LYS A 171 7.20 11.39 14.44
N ASP A 172 7.50 10.58 13.43
CA ASP A 172 7.66 11.03 12.06
C ASP A 172 6.31 10.92 11.35
N ARG A 173 5.87 12.05 10.80
CA ARG A 173 4.65 12.15 10.00
C ARG A 173 5.01 11.85 8.56
N THR A 174 4.18 11.10 7.87
CA THR A 174 4.22 11.11 6.39
C THR A 174 3.81 12.50 5.92
N SER A 175 4.22 12.92 4.72
CA SER A 175 3.79 14.22 4.22
C SER A 175 2.29 14.30 3.92
N LEU A 176 1.62 13.14 3.77
CA LEU A 176 0.19 13.05 3.47
C LEU A 176 -0.73 12.86 4.69
N ILE A 177 -0.22 12.34 5.80
CA ILE A 177 -1.04 11.86 6.92
C ILE A 177 -0.51 12.43 8.24
N ASP A 178 -1.39 13.09 8.97
CA ASP A 178 -1.15 13.61 10.30
C ASP A 178 -1.50 12.59 11.40
N GLU A 179 -1.36 12.98 12.67
CA GLU A 179 -1.61 12.10 13.81
C GLU A 179 -3.06 11.59 13.88
N GLU A 180 -4.04 12.43 13.52
CA GLU A 180 -5.44 12.03 13.45
C GLU A 180 -5.67 11.02 12.33
N GLY A 181 -5.03 11.25 11.17
CA GLY A 181 -5.04 10.33 10.05
C GLY A 181 -4.43 8.97 10.39
N PHE A 182 -3.30 8.93 11.11
CA PHE A 182 -2.71 7.67 11.58
C PHE A 182 -3.64 6.91 12.50
N LYS A 183 -4.26 7.59 13.48
CA LYS A 183 -5.22 6.95 14.37
C LYS A 183 -6.42 6.38 13.60
N SER A 184 -6.96 7.15 12.65
CA SER A 184 -8.06 6.71 11.80
C SER A 184 -7.68 5.49 10.95
N ILE A 185 -6.48 5.48 10.36
CA ILE A 185 -5.97 4.35 9.59
C ILE A 185 -5.82 3.11 10.49
N GLN A 186 -5.22 3.27 11.66
CA GLN A 186 -5.02 2.17 12.61
C GLN A 186 -6.37 1.54 13.03
N GLU A 187 -7.35 2.36 13.39
CA GLU A 187 -8.71 1.89 13.73
C GLU A 187 -9.36 1.13 12.56
N GLN A 188 -9.16 1.57 11.32
CA GLN A 188 -9.67 0.86 10.15
C GLN A 188 -8.97 -0.47 9.90
N MET A 189 -7.64 -0.53 10.08
CA MET A 189 -6.88 -1.77 9.94
C MET A 189 -7.27 -2.80 11.00
N ASP A 190 -7.47 -2.38 12.24
CA ASP A 190 -7.95 -3.25 13.32
C ASP A 190 -9.37 -3.78 13.05
N ARG A 191 -10.24 -2.97 12.42
CA ARG A 191 -11.57 -3.43 11.96
C ARG A 191 -11.48 -4.48 10.86
N ILE A 192 -10.57 -4.32 9.88
CA ILE A 192 -10.34 -5.32 8.84
C ILE A 192 -9.90 -6.64 9.48
N LYS A 193 -8.94 -6.59 10.41
CA LYS A 193 -8.44 -7.79 11.11
C LYS A 193 -9.52 -8.51 11.91
N SER A 194 -10.31 -7.77 12.69
CA SER A 194 -11.38 -8.34 13.53
C SER A 194 -12.58 -8.85 12.72
N SER A 195 -12.89 -8.23 11.58
CA SER A 195 -13.97 -8.69 10.69
C SER A 195 -13.60 -9.95 9.91
N THR A 196 -12.31 -10.21 9.75
CA THR A 196 -11.76 -11.31 8.96
C THR A 196 -11.42 -12.54 9.79
N SER A 197 -11.20 -12.35 11.09
CA SER A 197 -11.08 -13.46 12.03
C SER A 197 -12.45 -14.11 12.19
N VAL A 198 -12.68 -15.20 11.45
CA VAL A 198 -13.78 -16.12 11.74
C VAL A 198 -13.63 -16.51 13.20
N GLY A 199 -14.49 -15.96 14.05
CA GLY A 199 -14.55 -16.36 15.45
C GLY A 199 -14.68 -17.87 15.46
N THR A 200 -13.68 -18.57 15.98
CA THR A 200 -13.92 -19.94 16.41
C THR A 200 -15.12 -19.84 17.35
N PRO A 201 -16.24 -20.51 17.05
CA PRO A 201 -17.39 -20.42 17.92
C PRO A 201 -16.90 -20.82 19.30
N VAL A 202 -17.09 -19.94 20.28
CA VAL A 202 -16.78 -20.24 21.67
C VAL A 202 -17.71 -21.40 22.03
N VAL A 203 -17.20 -22.62 21.92
CA VAL A 203 -17.88 -23.80 22.43
C VAL A 203 -17.91 -23.56 23.92
N HIS A 204 -19.05 -23.09 24.43
CA HIS A 204 -19.32 -23.11 25.85
C HIS A 204 -19.27 -24.58 26.27
N MET A 205 -18.09 -25.08 26.64
CA MET A 205 -17.97 -26.37 27.30
C MET A 205 -18.82 -26.26 28.55
N LYS A 206 -19.91 -27.04 28.59
CA LYS A 206 -20.77 -27.17 29.76
C LYS A 206 -19.87 -27.41 30.97
N LYS A 207 -19.89 -26.51 31.95
CA LYS A 207 -19.12 -26.68 33.19
C LYS A 207 -19.78 -27.78 34.02
N TYR A 208 -19.18 -28.96 34.02
CA TYR A 208 -19.67 -30.09 34.81
C TYR A 208 -19.39 -29.90 36.30
N GLY A 209 -20.40 -30.14 37.13
CA GLY A 209 -20.23 -30.15 38.58
C GLY A 209 -19.34 -31.32 39.03
N ARG A 210 -18.56 -31.15 40.10
CA ARG A 210 -17.63 -32.20 40.62
C ARG A 210 -18.30 -33.57 40.83
N ASN A 211 -19.58 -33.59 41.18
CA ASN A 211 -20.37 -34.80 41.44
C ASN A 211 -21.40 -35.13 40.35
N GLU A 212 -21.45 -34.35 39.25
CA GLU A 212 -22.32 -34.63 38.11
C GLU A 212 -21.88 -35.93 37.43
N LYS A 213 -22.85 -36.76 37.03
CA LYS A 213 -22.57 -37.97 36.26
C LYS A 213 -22.42 -37.57 34.80
N VAL A 214 -21.33 -38.02 34.18
CA VAL A 214 -21.04 -37.83 32.76
C VAL A 214 -20.84 -39.19 32.11
N LYS A 215 -21.23 -39.30 30.85
CA LYS A 215 -20.98 -40.49 30.04
C LYS A 215 -19.81 -40.19 29.11
N VAL A 216 -18.73 -40.97 29.23
CA VAL A 216 -17.51 -40.80 28.43
C VAL A 216 -17.28 -41.99 27.50
N ARG A 217 -16.70 -41.74 26.33
CA ARG A 217 -16.22 -42.75 25.38
C ARG A 217 -14.70 -42.68 25.32
N TYR A 218 -14.04 -43.80 25.58
CA TYR A 218 -12.58 -43.94 25.44
C TYR A 218 -12.23 -44.29 24.00
N SER A 219 -10.95 -44.09 23.63
CA SER A 219 -10.43 -44.38 22.29
C SER A 219 -10.57 -45.85 21.86
N ASP A 220 -10.66 -46.77 22.81
CA ASP A 220 -10.95 -48.20 22.60
C ASP A 220 -12.44 -48.51 22.34
N GLY A 221 -13.29 -47.48 22.30
CA GLY A 221 -14.74 -47.59 22.11
C GLY A 221 -15.51 -47.92 23.39
N LYS A 222 -14.82 -48.08 24.54
CA LYS A 222 -15.47 -48.36 25.82
C LYS A 222 -16.24 -47.14 26.30
N ILE A 223 -17.48 -47.37 26.72
CA ILE A 223 -18.35 -46.33 27.28
C ILE A 223 -18.49 -46.53 28.79
N ILE A 224 -18.17 -45.48 29.56
CA ILE A 224 -18.26 -45.50 31.02
C ILE A 224 -19.12 -44.33 31.49
N GLU A 225 -20.02 -44.58 32.43
CA GLU A 225 -20.78 -43.54 33.14
C GLU A 225 -20.22 -43.38 34.55
N SER A 226 -19.71 -42.19 34.87
CA SER A 226 -19.06 -41.94 36.16
C SER A 226 -19.19 -40.48 36.59
N LYS A 227 -18.89 -40.19 37.86
CA LYS A 227 -18.85 -38.80 38.34
C LYS A 227 -17.69 -38.07 37.64
N TYR A 228 -17.91 -36.83 37.20
CA TYR A 228 -16.91 -36.02 36.49
C TYR A 228 -15.55 -36.01 37.22
N LYS A 229 -15.53 -35.89 38.55
CA LYS A 229 -14.27 -35.94 39.32
C LYS A 229 -13.40 -37.18 39.11
N LYS A 230 -13.98 -38.32 38.71
CA LYS A 230 -13.25 -39.58 38.48
C LYS A 230 -12.63 -39.64 37.09
N VAL A 231 -13.25 -38.99 36.10
CA VAL A 231 -12.84 -39.01 34.69
C VAL A 231 -12.24 -37.68 34.22
N LYS A 232 -12.19 -36.67 35.11
CA LYS A 232 -11.66 -35.33 34.81
C LYS A 232 -10.23 -35.36 34.27
N ALA A 233 -9.36 -36.19 34.85
CA ALA A 233 -7.98 -36.31 34.39
C ALA A 233 -7.93 -36.88 32.97
N ASP A 234 -8.68 -37.94 32.69
CA ASP A 234 -8.75 -38.59 31.38
C ASP A 234 -9.32 -37.67 30.29
N ILE A 235 -10.35 -36.87 30.62
CA ILE A 235 -10.94 -35.88 29.72
C ILE A 235 -9.96 -34.74 29.43
N LEU A 236 -9.24 -34.25 30.44
CA LEU A 236 -8.23 -33.19 30.28
C LEU A 236 -7.00 -33.68 29.51
N ALA A 237 -6.70 -34.98 29.58
CA ALA A 237 -5.62 -35.62 28.85
C ALA A 237 -6.04 -36.14 27.46
N GLU A 238 -7.27 -35.84 27.01
CA GLU A 238 -7.83 -36.24 25.71
C GLU A 238 -7.86 -37.76 25.47
N VAL A 239 -7.86 -38.56 26.55
CA VAL A 239 -7.93 -40.03 26.49
C VAL A 239 -9.36 -40.51 26.29
N CYS A 240 -10.34 -39.68 26.65
CA CYS A 240 -11.76 -39.94 26.43
C CYS A 240 -12.54 -38.64 26.17
N GLU A 241 -13.68 -38.78 25.48
CA GLU A 241 -14.59 -37.68 25.14
C GLU A 241 -15.92 -37.83 25.90
N ILE A 242 -16.53 -36.71 26.32
CA ILE A 242 -17.87 -36.72 26.91
C ILE A 242 -18.89 -36.83 25.78
N ILE A 243 -19.76 -37.84 25.86
CA ILE A 243 -20.82 -38.08 24.86
C ILE A 243 -22.22 -37.72 25.39
N SER A 244 -22.38 -37.51 26.70
CA SER A 244 -23.61 -37.00 27.35
C SER A 244 -23.39 -36.54 28.79
#